data_AF-A0A5J5DQG3-F1
#
_entry.id   AF-A0A5J5DQG3-F1
#
_cell.length_a   1.000
_cell.length_b   1.000
_cell.length_c   1.000
_cell.angle_alpha   90.00
_cell.angle_beta   90.00
_cell.angle_gamma   90.00
#
_symmetry.space_group_name_H-M   'P 1'
#
loop_
_entity.id
_entity.type
_entity.pdbx_description
1 polymer ?
#
loop_
_entity_poly.entity_id
_entity_poly.type
_entity_poly.pdbx_seq_one_letter_code
_entity_poly.pdbx_strand_id
1 'polypeptide(L)'
;MMQMHPYILNINEDAQLSGVVKLFIQEGEWDIGLCDYSQRSISIKGLGIQQRHAVFRNEQRRVTLTPLAGSKVIVNGNAVFQTTELQHLDRLILGSNCTYLFIGYPSERGGESSTGPSQTDPSLLAVFYDYIKLMPMVAEANQMSQELNKGVEFKLEIKNLALSDSKGHDLEKEIAVRVTCMGKQVWMWSKAKFVNRKFLMEEAYQQHQAEKSGDKVEGLSTAAPLGEDDILIDPSELLGRRLDFQLVLEQCCGLRWIREARNRGVQIGFRLFDSSQPLYSPAVWHNVNPLLDHRVHFASLHTSQRLLDYLQCSALVLELWGLQEGCTDLMSSLEGVRMTTEGIFIIEEASPTHTAPVDSAEPSCSVRVLQQDLEELKSVNTSLRKENHNLREQLNAARNGGDSVRGRSVRPSCDAEFARSLKVFYHSMTSARAQLQRLRRHRPSEESDLLGLRLFVDEQSRLLRDFSEQLEQSVSTLKQDVAAIVRRKRERSGIWS
;
A
#
# COMPACT_ATOMS: atom_id res chain seq x y z
N MET A 1 -18.46 9.75 25.59
CA MET A 1 -17.05 9.30 25.55
C MET A 1 -17.02 7.79 25.49
N MET A 2 -16.21 7.17 24.63
CA MET A 2 -15.99 5.72 24.71
C MET A 2 -15.10 5.41 25.91
N GLN A 3 -15.64 4.76 26.94
CA GLN A 3 -14.83 4.25 28.06
C GLN A 3 -14.05 3.02 27.59
N MET A 4 -12.72 3.14 27.55
CA MET A 4 -11.81 2.03 27.30
C MET A 4 -11.36 1.47 28.65
N HIS A 5 -11.78 0.25 28.98
CA HIS A 5 -11.38 -0.45 30.20
C HIS A 5 -9.92 -0.96 30.09
N PRO A 6 -9.21 -1.13 31.22
CA PRO A 6 -7.94 -1.84 31.25
C PRO A 6 -8.14 -3.31 30.90
N TYR A 7 -7.08 -3.97 30.42
CA TYR A 7 -7.12 -5.37 30.01
C TYR A 7 -5.74 -6.03 30.12
N ILE A 8 -5.73 -7.36 30.23
CA ILE A 8 -4.51 -8.15 30.02
C ILE A 8 -4.49 -8.73 28.60
N LEU A 9 -3.33 -8.71 27.96
CA LEU A 9 -3.08 -9.23 26.62
C LEU A 9 -2.25 -10.52 26.74
N ASN A 10 -2.70 -11.63 26.14
CA ASN A 10 -1.92 -12.87 26.13
C ASN A 10 -0.65 -12.70 25.27
N ILE A 11 0.52 -13.05 25.82
CA ILE A 11 1.82 -12.99 25.14
C ILE A 11 2.61 -14.30 25.22
N ASN A 12 1.94 -15.43 25.50
CA ASN A 12 2.53 -16.78 25.37
C ASN A 12 3.07 -17.02 23.95
N GLU A 13 4.10 -17.86 23.81
CA GLU A 13 4.64 -18.31 22.52
C GLU A 13 3.76 -19.39 21.84
N ASP A 14 2.45 -19.21 21.84
CA ASP A 14 1.48 -20.04 21.10
C ASP A 14 0.80 -19.19 20.02
N ALA A 15 1.14 -19.48 18.76
CA ALA A 15 0.67 -18.79 17.56
C ALA A 15 -0.87 -18.66 17.45
N GLN A 16 -1.65 -19.53 18.10
CA GLN A 16 -3.10 -19.47 18.08
C GLN A 16 -3.70 -18.50 19.13
N LEU A 17 -2.90 -18.03 20.09
CA LEU A 17 -3.39 -17.28 21.26
C LEU A 17 -2.64 -15.97 21.55
N SER A 18 -1.40 -15.79 21.08
CA SER A 18 -0.62 -14.56 21.29
C SER A 18 -1.28 -13.33 20.64
N GLY A 19 -1.43 -12.24 21.38
CA GLY A 19 -1.88 -10.94 20.85
C GLY A 19 -3.34 -10.84 20.42
N VAL A 20 -4.03 -11.96 20.21
CA VAL A 20 -5.46 -12.03 19.84
C VAL A 20 -6.35 -11.91 21.08
N VAL A 21 -6.00 -12.60 22.17
CA VAL A 21 -6.82 -12.66 23.38
C VAL A 21 -6.59 -11.43 24.27
N LYS A 22 -7.61 -10.58 24.37
CA LYS A 22 -7.70 -9.43 25.31
C LYS A 22 -8.76 -9.72 26.37
N LEU A 23 -8.35 -9.74 27.64
CA LEU A 23 -9.22 -10.04 28.76
C LEU A 23 -9.45 -8.74 29.54
N PHE A 24 -10.62 -8.13 29.34
CA PHE A 24 -10.96 -6.83 29.91
C PHE A 24 -11.29 -6.93 31.40
N ILE A 25 -10.80 -5.97 32.18
CA ILE A 25 -11.02 -5.86 33.61
C ILE A 25 -11.92 -4.64 33.83
N GLN A 26 -13.23 -4.84 33.82
CA GLN A 26 -14.19 -3.79 34.15
C GLN A 26 -14.16 -3.47 35.65
N GLU A 27 -14.84 -2.41 36.08
CA GLU A 27 -14.89 -1.98 37.48
C GLU A 27 -15.49 -3.07 38.40
N GLY A 28 -14.88 -3.27 39.57
CA GLY A 28 -15.16 -4.35 40.52
C GLY A 28 -14.08 -5.43 40.58
N GLU A 29 -14.39 -6.53 41.27
CA GLU A 29 -13.52 -7.70 41.42
C GLU A 29 -13.79 -8.76 40.35
N TRP A 30 -12.71 -9.33 39.83
CA TRP A 30 -12.68 -10.35 38.78
C TRP A 30 -11.75 -11.50 39.19
N ASP A 31 -12.30 -12.70 39.32
CA ASP A 31 -11.50 -13.90 39.53
C ASP A 31 -10.78 -14.30 38.24
N ILE A 32 -9.52 -14.73 38.32
CA ILE A 32 -8.80 -15.35 37.19
C ILE A 32 -8.33 -16.75 37.58
N GLY A 33 -8.54 -17.74 36.70
CA GLY A 33 -8.24 -19.15 36.97
C GLY A 33 -8.86 -20.10 35.96
N LEU A 34 -9.01 -21.38 36.31
CA LEU A 34 -9.71 -22.37 35.48
C LEU A 34 -11.24 -22.26 35.55
N CYS A 35 -11.80 -21.50 36.51
CA CYS A 35 -13.23 -21.37 36.70
C CYS A 35 -13.95 -20.66 35.53
N ASP A 36 -15.20 -21.06 35.29
CA ASP A 36 -16.17 -20.39 34.39
C ASP A 36 -17.51 -20.07 35.10
N TYR A 37 -17.61 -20.38 36.39
CA TYR A 37 -18.86 -20.43 37.16
C TYR A 37 -19.46 -19.07 37.54
N SER A 38 -18.80 -17.94 37.21
CA SER A 38 -19.23 -16.60 37.64
C SER A 38 -19.19 -15.58 36.49
N GLN A 39 -20.14 -14.64 36.51
CA GLN A 39 -20.24 -13.56 35.52
C GLN A 39 -19.08 -12.54 35.61
N ARG A 40 -18.22 -12.64 36.64
CA ARG A 40 -16.99 -11.86 36.82
C ARG A 40 -15.79 -12.79 36.98
N SER A 41 -15.64 -13.73 36.04
CA SER A 41 -14.48 -14.62 35.97
C SER A 41 -13.77 -14.48 34.62
N ILE A 42 -12.45 -14.62 34.66
CA ILE A 42 -11.52 -14.62 33.54
C ILE A 42 -10.94 -16.04 33.46
N SER A 43 -11.53 -16.87 32.61
CA SER A 43 -11.07 -18.26 32.44
C SER A 43 -9.76 -18.29 31.62
N ILE A 44 -8.71 -18.87 32.19
CA ILE A 44 -7.42 -19.08 31.55
C ILE A 44 -6.95 -20.53 31.72
N LYS A 45 -6.30 -21.08 30.70
CA LYS A 45 -5.80 -22.47 30.68
C LYS A 45 -4.28 -22.48 30.65
N GLY A 46 -3.67 -23.37 31.43
CA GLY A 46 -2.24 -23.65 31.38
C GLY A 46 -1.71 -24.36 32.63
N LEU A 47 -0.44 -24.75 32.60
CA LEU A 47 0.17 -25.58 33.64
C LEU A 47 0.33 -24.78 34.94
N GLY A 48 -0.14 -25.33 36.06
CA GLY A 48 -0.05 -24.67 37.37
C GLY A 48 -1.07 -23.53 37.60
N ILE A 49 -2.03 -23.33 36.69
CA ILE A 49 -3.21 -22.50 36.96
C ILE A 49 -4.15 -23.24 37.91
N GLN A 50 -4.68 -22.53 38.92
CA GLN A 50 -5.66 -23.07 39.86
C GLN A 50 -7.10 -22.71 39.46
N GLN A 51 -8.10 -23.34 40.09
CA GLN A 51 -9.52 -23.02 39.87
C GLN A 51 -9.83 -21.54 40.10
N ARG A 52 -9.35 -20.97 41.21
CA ARG A 52 -9.23 -19.52 41.41
C ARG A 52 -7.76 -19.25 41.70
N HIS A 53 -7.06 -18.58 40.78
CA HIS A 53 -5.60 -18.43 40.80
C HIS A 53 -5.16 -17.07 41.34
N ALA A 54 -5.86 -16.01 40.95
CA ALA A 54 -5.71 -14.69 41.51
C ALA A 54 -7.03 -13.90 41.39
N VAL A 55 -7.08 -12.73 42.00
CA VAL A 55 -8.19 -11.77 41.88
C VAL A 55 -7.65 -10.46 41.36
N PHE A 56 -8.20 -9.97 40.24
CA PHE A 56 -8.05 -8.58 39.84
C PHE A 56 -9.11 -7.74 40.53
N ARG A 57 -8.74 -6.61 41.11
CA ARG A 57 -9.68 -5.63 41.66
C ARG A 57 -9.43 -4.29 40.98
N ASN A 58 -10.42 -3.82 40.24
CA ASN A 58 -10.39 -2.53 39.54
C ASN A 58 -11.36 -1.57 40.22
N GLU A 59 -10.84 -0.62 40.99
CA GLU A 59 -11.61 0.39 41.72
C GLU A 59 -10.91 1.74 41.65
N GLN A 60 -11.67 2.84 41.56
CA GLN A 60 -11.12 4.20 41.50
C GLN A 60 -10.10 4.41 40.35
N ARG A 61 -10.26 3.66 39.24
CA ARG A 61 -9.30 3.54 38.12
C ARG A 61 -7.93 2.95 38.47
N ARG A 62 -7.78 2.22 39.58
CA ARG A 62 -6.57 1.45 39.90
C ARG A 62 -6.85 -0.03 39.81
N VAL A 63 -5.97 -0.76 39.13
CA VAL A 63 -6.05 -2.22 39.03
C VAL A 63 -5.01 -2.83 39.96
N THR A 64 -5.47 -3.68 40.86
CA THR A 64 -4.63 -4.47 41.75
C THR A 64 -4.80 -5.96 41.45
N LEU A 65 -3.75 -6.74 41.70
CA LEU A 65 -3.73 -8.19 41.53
C LEU A 65 -3.37 -8.85 42.87
N THR A 66 -4.25 -9.73 43.35
CA THR A 66 -4.07 -10.48 44.60
C THR A 66 -3.92 -11.97 44.28
N PRO A 67 -2.73 -12.58 44.47
CA PRO A 67 -2.52 -14.02 44.32
C PRO A 67 -3.32 -14.80 45.37
N LEU A 68 -3.87 -15.96 44.99
CA LEU A 68 -4.55 -16.86 45.93
C LEU A 68 -3.59 -17.95 46.46
N ALA A 69 -3.97 -18.61 47.55
CA ALA A 69 -3.10 -19.53 48.27
C ALA A 69 -2.53 -20.66 47.37
N GLY A 70 -1.20 -20.79 47.35
CA GLY A 70 -0.50 -21.78 46.52
C GLY A 70 -0.49 -21.46 45.01
N SER A 71 -1.00 -20.31 44.58
CA SER A 71 -0.92 -19.87 43.18
C SER A 71 0.37 -19.11 42.92
N LYS A 72 1.05 -19.48 41.83
CA LYS A 72 2.29 -18.82 41.40
C LYS A 72 1.95 -17.63 40.51
N VAL A 73 2.13 -16.43 41.04
CA VAL A 73 1.98 -15.16 40.30
C VAL A 73 3.31 -14.43 40.33
N ILE A 74 3.75 -13.96 39.16
CA ILE A 74 4.97 -13.18 38.98
C ILE A 74 4.60 -11.86 38.30
N VAL A 75 5.11 -10.74 38.80
CA VAL A 75 5.00 -9.41 38.17
C VAL A 75 6.41 -8.90 37.88
N ASN A 76 6.70 -8.57 36.63
CA ASN A 76 8.00 -8.07 36.16
C ASN A 76 9.22 -8.93 36.58
N GLY A 77 9.03 -10.25 36.68
CA GLY A 77 10.06 -11.20 37.10
C GLY A 77 10.09 -11.52 38.61
N ASN A 78 9.42 -10.71 39.44
CA ASN A 78 9.33 -10.93 40.89
C ASN A 78 8.09 -11.76 41.26
N ALA A 79 8.27 -12.82 42.04
CA ALA A 79 7.15 -13.58 42.60
C ALA A 79 6.40 -12.72 43.64
N VAL A 80 5.09 -12.59 43.48
CA VAL A 80 4.23 -11.80 44.38
C VAL A 80 3.33 -12.74 45.19
N PHE A 81 3.11 -12.38 46.46
CA PHE A 81 2.32 -13.15 47.43
C PHE A 81 1.23 -12.32 48.12
N GLN A 82 1.18 -11.02 47.82
CA GLN A 82 0.25 -10.05 48.40
C GLN A 82 -0.37 -9.20 47.28
N THR A 83 -1.44 -8.47 47.61
CA THR A 83 -2.06 -7.50 46.71
C THR A 83 -1.02 -6.53 46.16
N THR A 84 -0.89 -6.49 44.84
CA THR A 84 0.10 -5.68 44.12
C THR A 84 -0.64 -4.77 43.14
N GLU A 85 -0.39 -3.46 43.17
CA GLU A 85 -0.92 -2.52 42.18
C GLU A 85 -0.19 -2.70 40.85
N LEU A 86 -0.93 -2.72 39.74
CA LEU A 86 -0.39 -2.96 38.40
C LEU A 86 -0.25 -1.65 37.62
N GLN A 87 0.93 -1.45 37.04
CA GLN A 87 1.25 -0.33 36.18
C GLN A 87 1.17 -0.72 34.70
N HIS A 88 0.88 0.24 33.82
CA HIS A 88 0.80 -0.02 32.40
C HIS A 88 2.11 -0.64 31.86
N LEU A 89 1.98 -1.75 31.12
CA LEU A 89 3.05 -2.60 30.59
C LEU A 89 3.68 -3.58 31.58
N ASP A 90 3.11 -3.74 32.78
CA ASP A 90 3.49 -4.82 33.70
C ASP A 90 3.33 -6.20 33.04
N ARG A 91 4.38 -7.02 33.18
CA ARG A 91 4.44 -8.40 32.68
C ARG A 91 4.01 -9.34 33.79
N LEU A 92 2.89 -10.02 33.58
CA LEU A 92 2.32 -10.99 34.50
C LEU A 92 2.68 -12.40 34.02
N ILE A 93 3.13 -13.27 34.91
CA ILE A 93 3.14 -14.73 34.67
C ILE A 93 2.25 -15.37 35.72
N LEU A 94 1.26 -16.12 35.24
CA LEU A 94 0.31 -16.88 36.04
C LEU A 94 0.64 -18.38 35.88
N GLY A 95 0.65 -19.12 36.97
CA GLY A 95 1.04 -20.51 37.02
C GLY A 95 2.50 -20.72 36.63
N SER A 96 2.76 -21.72 35.79
CA SER A 96 4.13 -22.05 35.35
C SER A 96 4.60 -21.18 34.20
N ASN A 97 3.72 -20.85 33.25
CA ASN A 97 4.10 -20.25 31.97
C ASN A 97 3.04 -19.34 31.32
N CYS A 98 1.88 -19.06 31.93
CA CYS A 98 0.85 -18.23 31.30
C CYS A 98 1.20 -16.75 31.41
N THR A 99 1.81 -16.21 30.37
CA THR A 99 2.41 -14.89 30.31
C THR A 99 1.45 -13.89 29.66
N TYR A 100 1.19 -12.78 30.36
CA TYR A 100 0.32 -11.69 29.93
C TYR A 100 1.00 -10.34 30.08
N LEU A 101 0.57 -9.36 29.29
CA LEU A 101 0.95 -7.95 29.40
C LEU A 101 -0.25 -7.14 29.88
N PHE A 102 -0.13 -6.42 30.99
CA PHE A 102 -1.20 -5.57 31.51
C PHE A 102 -1.23 -4.20 30.83
N ILE A 103 -2.43 -3.78 30.40
CA ILE A 103 -2.68 -2.53 29.70
C ILE A 103 -3.67 -1.70 30.54
N GLY A 104 -3.15 -0.67 31.21
CA GLY A 104 -3.94 0.27 32.03
C GLY A 104 -4.90 1.15 31.22
N TYR A 105 -5.61 2.04 31.92
CA TYR A 105 -6.53 3.00 31.29
C TYR A 105 -5.78 3.92 30.32
N PRO A 106 -6.44 4.49 29.29
CA PRO A 106 -5.79 5.41 28.35
C PRO A 106 -5.07 6.60 29.01
N SER A 107 -5.55 7.07 30.17
CA SER A 107 -4.93 8.13 30.96
C SER A 107 -3.61 7.73 31.63
N GLU A 108 -3.39 6.44 31.90
CA GLU A 108 -2.12 5.92 32.45
C GLU A 108 -1.07 5.66 31.37
N ARG A 109 -1.41 5.86 30.09
CA ARG A 109 -0.49 5.61 28.96
C ARG A 109 0.42 6.81 28.64
N GLY A 110 0.42 7.82 29.50
CA GLY A 110 1.36 8.94 29.50
C GLY A 110 1.44 9.59 30.89
N GLY A 111 2.44 9.24 31.68
CA GLY A 111 2.64 9.80 33.03
C GLY A 111 3.66 9.04 33.89
N GLU A 112 4.93 9.47 33.77
CA GLU A 112 6.11 9.34 34.65
C GLU A 112 6.06 8.56 36.00
N SER A 113 7.16 7.85 36.29
CA SER A 113 7.73 7.81 37.65
C SER A 113 9.25 7.96 37.61
N SER A 114 9.85 8.46 38.68
CA SER A 114 11.07 9.29 38.62
C SER A 114 12.36 8.63 39.14
N THR A 115 13.38 8.53 38.27
CA THR A 115 14.81 8.52 38.66
C THR A 115 15.70 8.93 37.48
N GLY A 116 15.86 10.24 37.26
CA GLY A 116 16.71 10.82 36.23
C GLY A 116 16.07 10.86 34.82
N PRO A 117 16.56 11.74 33.92
CA PRO A 117 15.94 11.96 32.61
C PRO A 117 16.37 10.92 31.58
N SER A 118 16.03 9.64 31.80
CA SER A 118 15.98 8.67 30.70
C SER A 118 14.61 8.78 30.04
N GLN A 119 14.48 9.71 29.08
CA GLN A 119 13.33 9.73 28.17
C GLN A 119 13.21 8.32 27.56
N THR A 120 12.07 7.66 27.73
CA THR A 120 11.75 6.47 26.95
C THR A 120 11.44 6.93 25.53
N ASP A 121 12.50 6.95 24.73
CA ASP A 121 12.54 7.34 23.32
C ASP A 121 11.22 6.97 22.58
N PRO A 122 10.51 7.95 21.98
CA PRO A 122 9.27 7.71 21.24
C PRO A 122 9.38 6.63 20.15
N SER A 123 10.59 6.42 19.59
CA SER A 123 10.86 5.36 18.63
C SER A 123 10.76 3.95 19.24
N LEU A 124 11.21 3.74 20.48
CA LEU A 124 10.96 2.47 21.21
C LEU A 124 9.46 2.16 21.30
N LEU A 125 8.64 3.16 21.64
CA LEU A 125 7.19 2.97 21.78
C LEU A 125 6.52 2.65 20.44
N ALA A 126 6.94 3.31 19.35
CA ALA A 126 6.48 3.01 18.00
C ALA A 126 6.84 1.58 17.57
N VAL A 127 8.08 1.14 17.83
CA VAL A 127 8.53 -0.23 17.58
C VAL A 127 7.75 -1.25 18.40
N PHE A 128 7.40 -0.97 19.67
CA PHE A 128 6.58 -1.86 20.48
C PHE A 128 5.18 -2.08 19.89
N TYR A 129 4.50 -1.02 19.44
CA TYR A 129 3.19 -1.15 18.78
C TYR A 129 3.27 -1.94 17.48
N ASP A 130 4.32 -1.72 16.70
CA ASP A 130 4.53 -2.45 15.45
C ASP A 130 4.91 -3.91 15.67
N TYR A 131 5.68 -4.22 16.72
CA TYR A 131 6.00 -5.59 17.13
C TYR A 131 4.72 -6.37 17.45
N ILE A 132 3.85 -5.82 18.32
CA ILE A 132 2.58 -6.44 18.68
C ILE A 132 1.70 -6.67 17.45
N LYS A 133 1.70 -5.74 16.48
CA LYS A 133 0.90 -5.83 15.26
C LYS A 133 1.43 -6.86 14.26
N LEU A 134 2.75 -7.01 14.14
CA LEU A 134 3.38 -7.90 13.15
C LEU A 134 3.56 -9.34 13.65
N MET A 135 3.61 -9.56 14.97
CA MET A 135 3.85 -10.88 15.56
C MET A 135 2.85 -11.97 15.09
N PRO A 136 1.51 -11.77 15.11
CA PRO A 136 0.57 -12.76 14.58
C PRO A 136 0.75 -12.96 13.07
N MET A 137 1.02 -11.90 12.31
CA MET A 137 1.24 -11.97 10.87
C MET A 137 2.48 -12.80 10.50
N VAL A 138 3.53 -12.76 11.33
CA VAL A 138 4.75 -13.58 11.20
C VAL A 138 4.49 -15.03 11.57
N ALA A 139 3.67 -15.29 12.61
CA ALA A 139 3.25 -16.64 12.96
C ALA A 139 2.44 -17.30 11.83
N GLU A 140 1.46 -16.60 11.27
CA GLU A 140 0.67 -17.04 10.11
C GLU A 140 1.57 -17.31 8.88
N ALA A 141 2.55 -16.43 8.58
CA ALA A 141 3.49 -16.63 7.49
C ALA A 141 4.37 -17.89 7.67
N ASN A 142 4.79 -18.19 8.91
CA ASN A 142 5.52 -19.41 9.24
C ASN A 142 4.64 -20.65 9.09
N GLN A 143 3.39 -20.61 9.57
CA GLN A 143 2.43 -21.71 9.46
C GLN A 143 2.20 -22.09 7.98
N MET A 144 1.91 -21.10 7.12
CA MET A 144 1.76 -21.32 5.68
C MET A 144 3.04 -21.88 5.03
N SER A 145 4.22 -21.44 5.46
CA SER A 145 5.50 -21.94 4.96
C SER A 145 5.75 -23.42 5.33
N GLN A 146 5.34 -23.84 6.54
CA GLN A 146 5.42 -25.23 6.98
C GLN A 146 4.44 -26.13 6.20
N GLU A 147 3.17 -25.73 6.12
CA GLU A 147 2.13 -26.52 5.44
C GLU A 147 2.36 -26.66 3.93
N LEU A 148 2.92 -25.64 3.28
CA LEU A 148 3.33 -25.66 1.88
C LEU A 148 4.75 -26.22 1.66
N ASN A 149 5.39 -26.71 2.73
CA ASN A 149 6.75 -27.26 2.78
C ASN A 149 7.80 -26.40 2.03
N LYS A 150 7.74 -25.07 2.21
CA LYS A 150 8.60 -24.10 1.51
C LYS A 150 9.97 -23.91 2.16
N GLY A 151 10.15 -24.33 3.41
CA GLY A 151 11.43 -24.23 4.14
C GLY A 151 11.92 -22.79 4.34
N VAL A 152 10.99 -21.84 4.47
CA VAL A 152 11.27 -20.42 4.78
C VAL A 152 10.77 -20.09 6.19
N GLU A 153 11.60 -19.44 7.00
CA GLU A 153 11.27 -18.98 8.35
C GLU A 153 11.30 -17.45 8.42
N PHE A 154 10.32 -16.87 9.12
CA PHE A 154 10.17 -15.44 9.37
C PHE A 154 10.33 -15.18 10.87
N LYS A 155 11.19 -14.21 11.25
CA LYS A 155 11.41 -13.78 12.64
C LYS A 155 11.41 -12.26 12.73
N LEU A 156 10.75 -11.70 13.75
CA LEU A 156 10.82 -10.26 14.03
C LEU A 156 12.16 -9.91 14.65
N GLU A 157 12.77 -8.82 14.18
CA GLU A 157 13.98 -8.25 14.75
C GLU A 157 13.86 -6.73 14.85
N ILE A 158 14.30 -6.17 15.97
CA ILE A 158 14.43 -4.73 16.14
C ILE A 158 15.81 -4.34 15.66
N LYS A 159 15.87 -3.48 14.63
CA LYS A 159 17.12 -2.87 14.20
C LYS A 159 17.37 -1.61 15.00
N ASN A 160 18.38 -1.67 15.87
CA ASN A 160 19.08 -0.46 16.27
C ASN A 160 20.04 -0.08 15.14
N LEU A 161 19.71 0.99 14.42
CA LEU A 161 20.75 1.85 13.85
C LEU A 161 21.48 2.52 15.04
N ALA A 162 22.71 3.02 14.82
CA ALA A 162 23.62 3.36 15.92
C ALA A 162 23.03 4.37 16.93
N LEU A 163 23.52 4.36 18.17
CA LEU A 163 23.05 5.24 19.26
C LEU A 163 23.05 6.74 18.92
N SER A 164 23.81 7.18 17.90
CA SER A 164 23.69 8.50 17.28
C SER A 164 24.25 8.47 15.85
N ASP A 165 23.84 9.41 15.00
CA ASP A 165 24.59 9.75 13.78
C ASP A 165 25.87 10.56 14.10
N SER A 166 26.69 10.87 13.10
CA SER A 166 27.90 11.69 13.27
C SER A 166 27.65 13.17 13.62
N LYS A 167 26.38 13.57 13.78
CA LYS A 167 25.93 14.91 14.19
C LYS A 167 25.21 14.90 15.55
N GLY A 168 25.09 13.74 16.20
CA GLY A 168 24.46 13.60 17.52
C GLY A 168 22.93 13.46 17.51
N HIS A 169 22.31 13.19 16.36
CA HIS A 169 20.87 12.87 16.31
C HIS A 169 20.63 11.42 16.71
N ASP A 170 19.61 11.20 17.55
CA ASP A 170 19.11 9.86 17.90
C ASP A 170 18.52 9.19 16.65
N LEU A 171 18.92 7.95 16.37
CA LEU A 171 18.49 7.24 15.17
C LEU A 171 17.29 6.35 15.48
N GLU A 172 16.19 6.58 14.77
CA GLU A 172 14.95 5.82 14.95
C GLU A 172 15.19 4.30 14.84
N LYS A 173 14.71 3.59 15.85
CA LYS A 173 14.66 2.13 15.88
C LYS A 173 13.56 1.68 14.90
N GLU A 174 13.87 0.74 14.03
CA GLU A 174 12.90 0.20 13.06
C GLU A 174 12.69 -1.29 13.30
N ILE A 175 11.44 -1.76 13.18
CA ILE A 175 11.16 -3.19 13.14
C ILE A 175 11.37 -3.75 11.73
N ALA A 176 12.11 -4.86 11.66
CA ALA A 176 12.33 -5.61 10.45
C ALA A 176 11.93 -7.08 10.65
N VAL A 177 11.65 -7.76 9.54
CA VAL A 177 11.44 -9.22 9.52
C VAL A 177 12.66 -9.85 8.88
N ARG A 178 13.37 -10.66 9.67
CA ARG A 178 14.38 -11.59 9.17
C ARG A 178 13.67 -12.73 8.46
N VAL A 179 14.09 -13.03 7.24
CA VAL A 179 13.59 -14.12 6.41
C VAL A 179 14.74 -15.07 6.15
N THR A 180 14.63 -16.32 6.60
CA THR A 180 15.65 -17.36 6.45
C THR A 180 15.13 -18.45 5.53
N CYS A 181 15.78 -18.72 4.39
CA CYS A 181 15.45 -19.85 3.51
C CYS A 181 16.48 -20.97 3.65
N MET A 182 16.00 -22.20 3.83
CA MET A 182 16.81 -23.43 3.96
C MET A 182 17.96 -23.32 4.97
N GLY A 183 17.74 -22.57 6.05
CA GLY A 183 18.72 -22.33 7.12
C GLY A 183 19.99 -21.56 6.71
N LYS A 184 20.10 -21.05 5.48
CA LYS A 184 21.37 -20.52 4.93
C LYS A 184 21.28 -19.12 4.32
N GLN A 185 20.19 -18.78 3.64
CA GLN A 185 20.04 -17.44 3.05
C GLN A 185 19.15 -16.56 3.91
N VAL A 186 19.65 -15.37 4.26
CA VAL A 186 18.99 -14.44 5.18
C VAL A 186 18.73 -13.10 4.49
N TRP A 187 17.49 -12.61 4.55
CA TRP A 187 17.11 -11.27 4.11
C TRP A 187 16.44 -10.50 5.24
N MET A 188 16.65 -9.18 5.30
CA MET A 188 15.87 -8.29 6.17
C MET A 188 14.83 -7.54 5.34
N TRP A 189 13.56 -7.63 5.72
CA TRP A 189 12.46 -6.88 5.11
C TRP A 189 11.94 -5.82 6.09
N SER A 190 11.63 -4.63 5.61
CA SER A 190 10.92 -3.62 6.42
C SER A 190 9.48 -4.06 6.70
N LYS A 191 8.87 -3.50 7.74
CA LYS A 191 7.43 -3.66 8.07
C LYS A 191 6.52 -3.61 6.85
N ALA A 192 6.61 -2.54 6.04
CA ALA A 192 5.74 -2.37 4.87
C ALA A 192 5.94 -3.45 3.80
N LYS A 193 7.20 -3.88 3.58
CA LYS A 193 7.53 -4.97 2.64
C LYS A 193 7.00 -6.30 3.14
N PHE A 194 7.09 -6.59 4.44
CA PHE A 194 6.55 -7.80 5.02
C PHE A 194 5.01 -7.83 4.98
N VAL A 195 4.33 -6.76 5.41
CA VAL A 195 2.85 -6.67 5.36
C VAL A 195 2.31 -6.92 3.95
N ASN A 196 2.89 -6.27 2.94
CA ASN A 196 2.49 -6.48 1.54
C ASN A 196 2.78 -7.91 1.05
N ARG A 197 3.86 -8.54 1.52
CA ARG A 197 4.22 -9.91 1.11
C ARG A 197 3.46 -10.99 1.86
N LYS A 198 3.06 -10.75 3.12
CA LYS A 198 2.21 -11.64 3.91
C LYS A 198 0.85 -11.80 3.23
N PHE A 199 0.25 -10.71 2.75
CA PHE A 199 -0.99 -10.77 1.97
C PHE A 199 -0.86 -11.69 0.73
N LEU A 200 0.24 -11.59 -0.01
CA LEU A 200 0.53 -12.47 -1.16
C LEU A 200 0.81 -13.94 -0.74
N MET A 201 1.30 -14.18 0.47
CA MET A 201 1.47 -15.54 1.01
C MET A 201 0.12 -16.18 1.36
N GLU A 202 -0.81 -15.41 1.92
CA GLU A 202 -2.18 -15.85 2.20
C GLU A 202 -2.93 -16.20 0.92
N GLU A 203 -2.84 -15.34 -0.08
CA GLU A 203 -3.44 -15.56 -1.40
C GLU A 203 -2.90 -16.85 -2.06
N ALA A 204 -1.57 -17.06 -2.04
CA ALA A 204 -0.94 -18.27 -2.56
C ALA A 204 -1.30 -19.55 -1.76
N TYR A 205 -1.50 -19.43 -0.44
CA TYR A 205 -1.93 -20.54 0.41
C TYR A 205 -3.41 -20.91 0.16
N GLN A 206 -4.27 -19.91 0.03
CA GLN A 206 -5.69 -20.10 -0.32
C GLN A 206 -5.85 -20.69 -1.73
N GLN A 207 -5.04 -20.27 -2.70
CA GLN A 207 -4.99 -20.89 -4.03
C GLN A 207 -4.58 -22.37 -3.96
N HIS A 208 -3.57 -22.73 -3.17
CA HIS A 208 -3.18 -24.13 -3.00
C HIS A 208 -4.26 -24.99 -2.29
N GLN A 209 -5.09 -24.38 -1.43
CA GLN A 209 -6.28 -25.02 -0.87
C GLN A 209 -7.38 -25.17 -1.93
N ALA A 210 -7.62 -24.14 -2.74
CA ALA A 210 -8.64 -24.13 -3.79
C ALA A 210 -8.31 -25.06 -4.98
N GLU A 211 -7.04 -25.24 -5.34
CA GLU A 211 -6.59 -26.22 -6.34
C GLU A 211 -6.82 -27.68 -5.89
N LYS A 212 -6.98 -27.93 -4.58
CA LYS A 212 -7.45 -29.23 -4.05
C LYS A 212 -8.97 -29.40 -4.15
N SER A 213 -9.74 -28.37 -4.54
CA SER A 213 -11.21 -28.40 -4.63
C SER A 213 -11.82 -28.07 -6.01
N GLY A 214 -11.17 -27.25 -6.84
CA GLY A 214 -11.32 -27.10 -8.30
C GLY A 214 -12.65 -26.60 -8.93
N ASP A 215 -12.73 -25.32 -9.36
CA ASP A 215 -13.76 -24.80 -10.30
C ASP A 215 -13.38 -23.42 -10.97
N LYS A 216 -14.00 -23.00 -12.12
CA LYS A 216 -13.60 -21.77 -12.92
C LYS A 216 -14.53 -21.27 -14.08
N VAL A 217 -14.65 -19.94 -14.40
CA VAL A 217 -15.41 -19.32 -15.57
C VAL A 217 -14.89 -17.88 -15.99
N GLU A 218 -15.19 -17.36 -17.22
CA GLU A 218 -14.65 -16.12 -17.92
C GLU A 218 -15.68 -15.11 -18.59
N GLY A 219 -15.27 -13.84 -18.87
CA GLY A 219 -15.64 -12.95 -20.03
C GLY A 219 -16.32 -11.57 -19.75
N LEU A 220 -16.24 -10.46 -20.54
CA LEU A 220 -15.54 -10.07 -21.81
C LEU A 220 -15.46 -8.48 -21.98
N SER A 221 -15.22 -7.88 -23.17
CA SER A 221 -14.35 -6.66 -23.34
C SER A 221 -14.64 -5.57 -24.43
N THR A 222 -14.10 -4.33 -24.29
CA THR A 222 -14.00 -3.20 -25.29
C THR A 222 -12.66 -2.42 -25.18
N ALA A 223 -12.08 -1.97 -26.29
CA ALA A 223 -10.79 -1.23 -26.36
C ALA A 223 -9.71 -1.88 -25.50
N ALA A 224 -9.24 -3.06 -25.95
CA ALA A 224 -8.26 -3.84 -25.20
C ALA A 224 -7.08 -2.96 -24.77
N PRO A 225 -6.68 -2.97 -23.49
CA PRO A 225 -5.44 -2.33 -23.09
C PRO A 225 -4.32 -2.89 -23.96
N LEU A 226 -3.34 -2.03 -24.29
CA LEU A 226 -2.17 -2.43 -25.06
C LEU A 226 -1.66 -3.78 -24.57
N GLY A 227 -1.45 -4.70 -25.51
CA GLY A 227 -1.19 -6.09 -25.19
C GLY A 227 0.03 -6.20 -24.30
N GLU A 228 0.15 -7.33 -23.60
CA GLU A 228 1.34 -7.61 -22.79
C GLU A 228 2.62 -7.20 -23.57
N ASP A 229 2.83 -7.65 -24.81
CA ASP A 229 3.98 -7.28 -25.66
C ASP A 229 4.22 -5.78 -25.97
N ASP A 230 3.21 -4.90 -25.89
CA ASP A 230 3.24 -3.52 -26.42
C ASP A 230 3.82 -2.47 -25.43
N ILE A 231 4.06 -2.88 -24.19
CA ILE A 231 4.43 -1.98 -23.10
C ILE A 231 5.87 -1.47 -23.29
N LEU A 232 6.21 -0.25 -22.80
CA LEU A 232 7.54 0.40 -22.95
C LEU A 232 8.30 0.50 -21.60
N ILE A 233 9.63 0.25 -21.59
CA ILE A 233 10.49 0.19 -20.35
C ILE A 233 11.04 1.57 -20.11
N ASP A 234 11.68 2.07 -21.16
CA ASP A 234 12.25 3.38 -21.21
C ASP A 234 11.22 4.22 -21.96
N PRO A 235 10.57 5.20 -21.30
CA PRO A 235 9.64 6.09 -21.99
C PRO A 235 10.30 6.80 -23.18
N SER A 236 11.63 6.92 -23.22
CA SER A 236 12.39 7.45 -24.35
C SER A 236 12.20 6.64 -25.65
N GLU A 237 11.76 5.38 -25.58
CA GLU A 237 11.37 4.56 -26.73
C GLU A 237 10.15 5.13 -27.50
N LEU A 238 9.34 6.00 -26.86
CA LEU A 238 8.21 6.69 -27.49
C LEU A 238 8.62 7.90 -28.34
N LEU A 239 9.84 8.42 -28.20
CA LEU A 239 10.27 9.65 -28.87
C LEU A 239 10.12 9.54 -30.40
N GLY A 240 9.39 10.50 -30.97
CA GLY A 240 9.05 10.53 -32.40
C GLY A 240 8.02 9.48 -32.85
N ARG A 241 7.49 8.64 -31.95
CA ARG A 241 6.42 7.66 -32.25
C ARG A 241 5.05 8.22 -31.88
N ARG A 242 4.01 7.64 -32.47
CA ARG A 242 2.63 7.88 -32.08
C ARG A 242 2.37 7.34 -30.67
N LEU A 243 1.66 8.12 -29.86
CA LEU A 243 1.21 7.79 -28.51
C LEU A 243 -0.26 8.19 -28.35
N ASP A 244 -1.14 7.19 -28.23
CA ASP A 244 -2.56 7.38 -27.93
C ASP A 244 -2.83 7.04 -26.45
N PHE A 245 -3.63 7.85 -25.76
CA PHE A 245 -4.01 7.61 -24.37
C PHE A 245 -5.36 8.24 -24.03
N GLN A 246 -6.02 7.73 -22.99
CA GLN A 246 -7.33 8.18 -22.54
C GLN A 246 -7.25 8.74 -21.12
N LEU A 247 -7.82 9.93 -20.90
CA LEU A 247 -8.13 10.44 -19.57
C LEU A 247 -9.56 10.01 -19.20
N VAL A 248 -9.74 9.48 -17.99
CA VAL A 248 -11.05 9.03 -17.49
C VAL A 248 -11.31 9.66 -16.12
N LEU A 249 -12.38 10.45 -16.01
CA LEU A 249 -12.92 11.00 -14.76
C LEU A 249 -14.21 10.26 -14.43
N GLU A 250 -14.12 9.23 -13.58
CA GLU A 250 -15.27 8.34 -13.30
C GLU A 250 -16.25 8.95 -12.30
N GLN A 251 -15.76 9.46 -11.16
CA GLN A 251 -16.59 9.97 -10.07
C GLN A 251 -15.85 10.99 -9.20
N CYS A 252 -16.61 11.87 -8.54
CA CYS A 252 -16.12 12.69 -7.42
C CYS A 252 -16.79 12.25 -6.11
N CYS A 253 -16.06 12.28 -4.99
CA CYS A 253 -16.57 11.79 -3.70
C CYS A 253 -16.24 12.76 -2.57
N GLY A 254 -17.11 12.80 -1.54
CA GLY A 254 -16.82 13.51 -0.29
C GLY A 254 -16.97 15.03 -0.38
N LEU A 255 -17.77 15.54 -1.32
CA LEU A 255 -18.05 16.96 -1.46
C LEU A 255 -18.94 17.46 -0.32
N ARG A 256 -18.60 18.63 0.25
CA ARG A 256 -19.30 19.19 1.41
C ARG A 256 -20.69 19.71 1.03
N TRP A 257 -21.73 18.91 1.30
CA TRP A 257 -23.11 19.23 0.98
C TRP A 257 -23.76 20.16 2.04
N ILE A 258 -24.01 21.42 1.67
CA ILE A 258 -24.75 22.40 2.48
C ILE A 258 -26.26 22.20 2.25
N ARG A 259 -27.02 21.69 3.24
CA ARG A 259 -28.42 21.23 3.08
C ARG A 259 -29.40 22.32 2.62
N GLU A 260 -29.04 23.57 2.88
CA GLU A 260 -29.83 24.77 2.62
C GLU A 260 -29.77 25.19 1.14
N ALA A 261 -28.72 24.79 0.42
CA ALA A 261 -28.54 25.04 -1.01
C ALA A 261 -28.74 23.74 -1.81
N ARG A 262 -29.99 23.48 -2.21
CA ARG A 262 -30.39 22.24 -2.92
C ARG A 262 -30.08 22.28 -4.42
N ASN A 263 -30.10 23.47 -5.02
CA ASN A 263 -29.93 23.68 -6.46
C ASN A 263 -28.49 24.11 -6.75
N ARG A 264 -27.59 23.11 -6.71
CA ARG A 264 -26.18 23.23 -7.06
C ARG A 264 -25.74 22.07 -7.93
N GLY A 265 -24.68 22.31 -8.70
CA GLY A 265 -24.02 21.30 -9.51
C GLY A 265 -22.52 21.27 -9.29
N VAL A 266 -21.87 20.34 -9.96
CA VAL A 266 -20.43 20.12 -9.93
C VAL A 266 -19.94 19.90 -11.34
N GLN A 267 -18.84 20.53 -11.71
CA GLN A 267 -18.18 20.38 -13.00
C GLN A 267 -16.66 20.33 -12.79
N ILE A 268 -15.94 19.56 -13.60
CA ILE A 268 -14.47 19.50 -13.54
C ILE A 268 -13.89 20.10 -14.81
N GLY A 269 -13.10 21.16 -14.65
CA GLY A 269 -12.24 21.71 -15.69
C GLY A 269 -10.82 21.14 -15.60
N PHE A 270 -10.15 20.98 -16.73
CA PHE A 270 -8.74 20.59 -16.77
C PHE A 270 -8.06 21.06 -18.07
N ARG A 271 -6.74 21.17 -18.03
CA ARG A 271 -5.90 21.44 -19.20
C ARG A 271 -4.80 20.37 -19.25
N LEU A 272 -4.69 19.69 -20.39
CA LEU A 272 -3.65 18.70 -20.63
C LEU A 272 -2.56 19.29 -21.53
N PHE A 273 -1.31 19.20 -21.08
CA PHE A 273 -0.13 19.69 -21.82
C PHE A 273 -0.32 21.15 -22.31
N ASP A 274 0.29 21.52 -23.44
CA ASP A 274 0.20 22.84 -24.07
C ASP A 274 -1.17 23.15 -24.73
N SER A 275 -2.26 22.51 -24.29
CA SER A 275 -3.63 22.83 -24.77
C SER A 275 -3.98 24.28 -24.42
N SER A 276 -4.22 25.11 -25.42
CA SER A 276 -4.61 26.52 -25.22
C SER A 276 -5.92 26.66 -24.46
N GLN A 277 -6.91 25.83 -24.83
CA GLN A 277 -8.24 25.83 -24.23
C GLN A 277 -8.37 24.81 -23.08
N PRO A 278 -9.12 25.12 -22.01
CA PRO A 278 -9.53 24.15 -21.01
C PRO A 278 -10.64 23.23 -21.55
N LEU A 279 -10.65 21.99 -21.06
CA LEU A 279 -11.72 21.03 -21.28
C LEU A 279 -12.54 20.86 -20.00
N TYR A 280 -13.85 20.74 -20.16
CA TYR A 280 -14.79 20.58 -19.05
C TYR A 280 -15.59 19.28 -19.17
N SER A 281 -15.79 18.61 -18.03
CA SER A 281 -16.78 17.55 -17.90
C SER A 281 -18.19 18.09 -18.12
N PRO A 282 -19.21 17.25 -18.37
CA PRO A 282 -20.60 17.62 -18.14
C PRO A 282 -20.81 18.13 -16.71
N ALA A 283 -21.77 19.05 -16.54
CA ALA A 283 -22.23 19.48 -15.24
C ALA A 283 -23.17 18.45 -14.61
N VAL A 284 -22.90 18.05 -13.36
CA VAL A 284 -23.75 17.11 -12.61
C VAL A 284 -24.43 17.83 -11.46
N TRP A 285 -25.76 17.92 -11.54
CA TRP A 285 -26.59 18.66 -10.60
C TRP A 285 -27.19 17.78 -9.51
N HIS A 286 -27.45 18.38 -8.33
CA HIS A 286 -28.17 17.78 -7.19
C HIS A 286 -27.55 16.49 -6.59
N ASN A 287 -26.29 16.16 -6.90
CA ASN A 287 -25.62 14.94 -6.44
C ASN A 287 -24.39 15.24 -5.56
N VAL A 288 -24.30 14.58 -4.40
CA VAL A 288 -23.18 14.69 -3.44
C VAL A 288 -21.92 13.95 -3.91
N ASN A 289 -22.11 12.85 -4.63
CA ASN A 289 -21.05 12.00 -5.17
C ASN A 289 -21.30 11.84 -6.68
N PRO A 290 -21.06 12.88 -7.49
CA PRO A 290 -21.40 12.87 -8.90
C PRO A 290 -20.59 11.81 -9.65
N LEU A 291 -21.32 10.92 -10.33
CA LEU A 291 -20.78 10.07 -11.39
C LEU A 291 -20.61 10.94 -12.64
N LEU A 292 -19.41 10.92 -13.21
CA LEU A 292 -19.02 11.76 -14.33
C LEU A 292 -18.85 10.95 -15.63
N ASP A 293 -18.30 9.72 -15.52
CA ASP A 293 -17.85 8.84 -16.63
C ASP A 293 -17.27 9.59 -17.84
N HIS A 294 -16.55 10.67 -17.57
CA HIS A 294 -16.10 11.59 -18.60
C HIS A 294 -14.77 11.09 -19.17
N ARG A 295 -14.78 10.77 -20.46
CA ARG A 295 -13.66 10.16 -21.18
C ARG A 295 -13.19 11.07 -22.30
N VAL A 296 -11.89 11.37 -22.31
CA VAL A 296 -11.25 12.16 -23.36
C VAL A 296 -10.06 11.40 -23.92
N HIS A 297 -10.04 11.25 -25.25
CA HIS A 297 -8.98 10.56 -25.97
C HIS A 297 -7.98 11.58 -26.52
N PHE A 298 -6.70 11.30 -26.33
CA PHE A 298 -5.58 12.11 -26.81
C PHE A 298 -4.66 11.27 -27.68
N ALA A 299 -4.14 11.86 -28.74
CA ALA A 299 -3.18 11.25 -29.64
C ALA A 299 -2.05 12.24 -29.94
N SER A 300 -0.82 11.93 -29.55
CA SER A 300 0.34 12.59 -30.14
C SER A 300 0.82 11.77 -31.33
N LEU A 301 0.87 12.37 -32.52
CA LEU A 301 1.34 11.67 -33.73
C LEU A 301 2.85 11.42 -33.69
N HIS A 302 3.60 12.32 -33.03
CA HIS A 302 5.04 12.23 -32.83
C HIS A 302 5.36 12.72 -31.42
N THR A 303 5.53 11.81 -30.46
CA THR A 303 5.78 12.15 -29.05
C THR A 303 7.07 12.93 -28.91
N SER A 304 7.00 14.18 -28.46
CA SER A 304 8.19 15.00 -28.21
C SER A 304 8.77 14.75 -26.81
N GLN A 305 10.04 15.11 -26.62
CA GLN A 305 10.71 15.05 -25.31
C GLN A 305 9.95 15.87 -24.26
N ARG A 306 9.38 17.02 -24.65
CA ARG A 306 8.61 17.90 -23.77
C ARG A 306 7.30 17.25 -23.31
N LEU A 307 6.56 16.61 -24.21
CA LEU A 307 5.37 15.83 -23.85
C LEU A 307 5.74 14.65 -22.93
N LEU A 308 6.85 13.99 -23.23
CA LEU A 308 7.33 12.85 -22.46
C LEU A 308 7.77 13.24 -21.03
N ASP A 309 8.48 14.35 -20.88
CA ASP A 309 8.87 14.91 -19.58
C ASP A 309 7.65 15.44 -18.81
N TYR A 310 6.67 16.03 -19.50
CA TYR A 310 5.39 16.43 -18.88
C TYR A 310 4.66 15.21 -18.29
N LEU A 311 4.48 14.14 -19.05
CA LEU A 311 3.80 12.92 -18.59
C LEU A 311 4.54 12.20 -17.45
N GLN A 312 5.87 12.34 -17.36
CA GLN A 312 6.68 11.73 -16.29
C GLN A 312 6.76 12.58 -15.00
N CYS A 313 6.77 13.91 -15.12
CA CYS A 313 7.18 14.79 -14.03
C CYS A 313 6.17 15.89 -13.68
N SER A 314 5.11 16.08 -14.48
CA SER A 314 4.07 17.09 -14.21
C SER A 314 2.79 16.45 -13.67
N ALA A 315 2.06 17.19 -12.83
CA ALA A 315 0.73 16.80 -12.40
C ALA A 315 -0.33 17.37 -13.36
N LEU A 316 -1.34 16.56 -13.69
CA LEU A 316 -2.58 17.07 -14.28
C LEU A 316 -3.37 17.79 -13.20
N VAL A 317 -3.61 19.09 -13.39
CA VAL A 317 -4.44 19.90 -12.48
C VAL A 317 -5.90 19.75 -12.88
N LEU A 318 -6.74 19.38 -11.90
CA LEU A 318 -8.19 19.31 -12.03
C LEU A 318 -8.81 20.44 -11.21
N GLU A 319 -9.58 21.30 -11.87
CA GLU A 319 -10.32 22.40 -11.25
C GLU A 319 -11.76 21.95 -10.97
N LEU A 320 -12.12 21.85 -9.70
CA LEU A 320 -13.46 21.47 -9.27
C LEU A 320 -14.33 22.73 -9.10
N TRP A 321 -15.29 22.91 -10.02
CA TRP A 321 -16.23 24.03 -10.00
C TRP A 321 -17.56 23.62 -9.34
N GLY A 322 -18.03 24.44 -8.40
CA GLY A 322 -19.36 24.32 -7.82
C GLY A 322 -20.32 25.29 -8.51
N LEU A 323 -21.34 24.74 -9.17
CA LEU A 323 -22.35 25.51 -9.91
C LEU A 323 -23.55 25.83 -9.02
N GLN A 324 -24.22 26.95 -9.28
CA GLN A 324 -25.45 27.39 -8.59
C GLN A 324 -26.59 27.57 -9.59
N GLU A 325 -27.83 27.46 -9.14
CA GLU A 325 -29.03 27.67 -9.97
C GLU A 325 -28.94 28.97 -10.79
N GLY A 326 -29.12 28.87 -12.12
CA GLY A 326 -28.99 29.98 -13.06
C GLY A 326 -27.58 30.22 -13.61
N CYS A 327 -26.54 29.52 -13.13
CA CYS A 327 -25.25 29.49 -13.82
C CYS A 327 -25.34 28.74 -15.15
N THR A 328 -24.66 29.25 -16.17
CA THR A 328 -24.40 28.51 -17.42
C THR A 328 -23.26 27.52 -17.22
N ASP A 329 -23.42 26.29 -17.71
CA ASP A 329 -22.37 25.27 -17.70
C ASP A 329 -21.11 25.77 -18.44
N LEU A 330 -19.92 25.41 -17.94
CA LEU A 330 -18.66 25.73 -18.59
C LEU A 330 -18.51 24.88 -19.85
N MET A 331 -18.29 25.52 -21.00
CA MET A 331 -18.22 24.85 -22.31
C MET A 331 -16.78 24.76 -22.79
N SER A 332 -16.37 23.57 -23.22
CA SER A 332 -15.07 23.35 -23.87
C SER A 332 -15.06 24.05 -25.24
N SER A 333 -14.22 25.07 -25.43
CA SER A 333 -14.00 25.63 -26.77
C SER A 333 -13.13 24.68 -27.58
N LEU A 334 -13.66 24.20 -28.71
CA LEU A 334 -12.95 23.38 -29.68
C LEU A 334 -12.32 24.22 -30.80
N GLU A 335 -12.38 25.55 -30.70
CA GLU A 335 -11.88 26.46 -31.72
C GLU A 335 -10.35 26.41 -31.81
N GLY A 336 -9.82 26.10 -33.00
CA GLY A 336 -8.40 25.88 -33.23
C GLY A 336 -7.84 24.55 -32.72
N VAL A 337 -8.66 23.72 -32.07
CA VAL A 337 -8.25 22.40 -31.55
C VAL A 337 -8.26 21.39 -32.69
N ARG A 338 -7.14 20.71 -32.94
CA ARG A 338 -7.08 19.62 -33.93
C ARG A 338 -7.68 18.36 -33.33
N MET A 339 -8.67 17.79 -34.01
CA MET A 339 -9.33 16.55 -33.62
C MET A 339 -9.52 15.62 -34.82
N THR A 340 -9.56 14.32 -34.59
CA THR A 340 -10.00 13.35 -35.60
C THR A 340 -11.52 13.39 -35.76
N THR A 341 -12.04 12.80 -36.84
CA THR A 341 -13.49 12.58 -37.04
C THR A 341 -14.14 11.70 -35.98
N GLU A 342 -13.33 10.99 -35.18
CA GLU A 342 -13.75 10.13 -34.06
C GLU A 342 -13.69 10.86 -32.71
N GLY A 343 -13.37 12.16 -32.70
CA GLY A 343 -13.32 12.97 -31.48
C GLY A 343 -12.03 12.85 -30.66
N ILE A 344 -10.94 12.34 -31.25
CA ILE A 344 -9.64 12.21 -30.58
C ILE A 344 -8.87 13.52 -30.70
N PHE A 345 -8.44 14.09 -29.59
CA PHE A 345 -7.67 15.33 -29.51
C PHE A 345 -6.22 15.10 -29.93
N ILE A 346 -5.72 15.84 -30.93
CA ILE A 346 -4.36 15.69 -31.44
C ILE A 346 -3.41 16.62 -30.70
N ILE A 347 -2.46 16.03 -29.96
CA ILE A 347 -1.40 16.74 -29.25
C ILE A 347 -0.18 16.90 -30.18
N GLU A 348 -0.09 18.07 -30.81
CA GLU A 348 1.12 18.55 -31.48
C GLU A 348 1.78 19.65 -30.65
N GLU A 349 3.11 19.63 -30.60
CA GLU A 349 3.88 20.76 -30.05
C GLU A 349 3.75 21.94 -31.02
N ALA A 350 3.29 23.09 -30.52
CA ALA A 350 3.10 24.26 -31.35
C ALA A 350 4.45 24.69 -31.97
N SER A 351 4.49 24.79 -33.30
CA SER A 351 5.59 25.47 -33.99
C SER A 351 5.83 26.85 -33.36
N PRO A 352 7.07 27.35 -33.31
CA PRO A 352 7.36 28.70 -32.78
C PRO A 352 6.93 29.79 -33.77
N THR A 353 5.63 29.83 -34.09
CA THR A 353 4.99 31.01 -34.68
C THR A 353 4.88 32.07 -33.61
N HIS A 354 5.58 33.19 -33.83
CA HIS A 354 5.52 34.39 -33.00
C HIS A 354 4.07 34.86 -32.81
N THR A 355 3.51 34.66 -31.62
CA THR A 355 2.35 35.38 -31.12
C THR A 355 2.67 35.98 -29.75
N ALA A 356 2.33 37.26 -29.58
CA ALA A 356 2.73 38.07 -28.44
C ALA A 356 2.07 37.61 -27.12
N PRO A 357 2.68 37.87 -25.96
CA PRO A 357 2.05 37.60 -24.68
C PRO A 357 0.80 38.48 -24.52
N VAL A 358 -0.34 37.84 -24.30
CA VAL A 358 -1.58 38.50 -23.85
C VAL A 358 -1.74 38.21 -22.37
N ASP A 359 -1.87 39.28 -21.57
CA ASP A 359 -2.01 39.21 -20.11
C ASP A 359 -3.16 38.29 -19.69
N SER A 360 -2.88 37.38 -18.76
CA SER A 360 -3.94 36.76 -17.93
C SER A 360 -3.38 36.27 -16.58
N ALA A 361 -3.85 36.94 -15.51
CA ALA A 361 -3.80 36.58 -14.09
C ALA A 361 -2.44 36.19 -13.46
N GLU A 362 -1.95 37.02 -12.53
CA GLU A 362 -0.82 36.66 -11.66
C GLU A 362 -1.10 35.36 -10.86
N PRO A 363 -0.21 34.37 -10.87
CA PRO A 363 -0.32 33.19 -10.01
C PRO A 363 -0.16 33.56 -8.54
N SER A 364 -0.98 32.95 -7.67
CA SER A 364 -0.87 33.16 -6.23
C SER A 364 0.51 32.74 -5.69
N CYS A 365 0.91 33.33 -4.56
CA CYS A 365 2.24 33.16 -3.97
C CYS A 365 2.72 31.69 -3.91
N SER A 366 1.82 30.77 -3.53
CA SER A 366 2.12 29.33 -3.46
C SER A 366 2.47 28.69 -4.82
N VAL A 367 1.90 29.17 -5.93
CA VAL A 367 2.24 28.68 -7.28
C VAL A 367 3.65 29.12 -7.67
N ARG A 368 4.07 30.33 -7.29
CA ARG A 368 5.42 30.85 -7.56
C ARG A 368 6.49 30.08 -6.79
N VAL A 369 6.22 29.72 -5.53
CA VAL A 369 7.11 28.86 -4.72
C VAL A 369 7.24 27.48 -5.35
N LEU A 370 6.12 26.82 -5.71
CA LEU A 370 6.16 25.50 -6.35
C LEU A 370 6.82 25.51 -7.74
N GLN A 371 6.72 26.61 -8.49
CA GLN A 371 7.47 26.81 -9.74
C GLN A 371 8.97 26.93 -9.49
N GLN A 372 9.39 27.67 -8.45
CA GLN A 372 10.79 27.80 -8.07
C GLN A 372 11.38 26.46 -7.60
N ASP A 373 10.70 25.73 -6.72
CA ASP A 373 11.10 24.38 -6.27
C ASP A 373 11.25 23.41 -7.45
N LEU A 374 10.35 23.50 -8.44
CA LEU A 374 10.41 22.69 -9.67
C LEU A 374 11.61 23.07 -10.56
N GLU A 375 11.95 24.36 -10.66
CA GLU A 375 13.14 24.84 -11.38
C GLU A 375 14.44 24.34 -10.72
N GLU A 376 14.51 24.38 -9.38
CA GLU A 376 15.63 23.84 -8.61
C GLU A 376 15.75 22.31 -8.76
N LEU A 377 14.64 21.57 -8.66
CA LEU A 377 14.64 20.12 -8.89
C LEU A 377 15.08 19.75 -10.32
N LYS A 378 14.64 20.49 -11.34
CA LYS A 378 15.10 20.31 -12.73
C LYS A 378 16.60 20.55 -12.83
N SER A 379 17.11 21.63 -12.24
CA SER A 379 18.55 21.93 -12.22
C SER A 379 19.36 20.78 -11.63
N VAL A 380 18.99 20.30 -10.44
CA VAL A 380 19.62 19.14 -9.78
C VAL A 380 19.54 17.88 -10.65
N ASN A 381 18.40 17.59 -11.27
CA ASN A 381 18.21 16.42 -12.13
C ASN A 381 19.09 16.49 -13.40
N THR A 382 19.24 17.67 -14.03
CA THR A 382 20.17 17.83 -15.16
C THR A 382 21.63 17.62 -14.76
N SER A 383 22.02 18.02 -13.54
CA SER A 383 23.36 17.78 -13.00
C SER A 383 23.60 16.27 -12.79
N LEU A 384 22.67 15.59 -12.12
CA LEU A 384 22.74 14.14 -11.90
C LEU A 384 22.72 13.33 -13.21
N ARG A 385 21.99 13.79 -14.24
CA ARG A 385 22.02 13.17 -15.59
C ARG A 385 23.39 13.32 -16.25
N LYS A 386 24.06 14.48 -16.11
CA LYS A 386 25.45 14.68 -16.60
C LYS A 386 26.46 13.83 -15.85
N GLU A 387 26.34 13.72 -14.53
CA GLU A 387 27.20 12.86 -13.71
C GLU A 387 27.03 11.38 -14.08
N ASN A 388 25.79 10.90 -14.23
CA ASN A 388 25.49 9.55 -14.71
C ASN A 388 26.04 9.28 -16.12
N HIS A 389 26.03 10.28 -17.01
CA HIS A 389 26.62 10.15 -18.33
C HIS A 389 28.14 9.96 -18.25
N ASN A 390 28.82 10.80 -17.47
CA ASN A 390 30.27 10.74 -17.26
C ASN A 390 30.69 9.41 -16.59
N LEU A 391 29.96 8.95 -15.58
CA LEU A 391 30.17 7.63 -14.96
C LEU A 391 29.97 6.46 -15.94
N ARG A 392 29.00 6.56 -16.86
CA ARG A 392 28.80 5.57 -17.94
C ARG A 392 29.94 5.59 -18.96
N GLU A 393 30.46 6.76 -19.31
CA GLU A 393 31.64 6.88 -20.18
C GLU A 393 32.89 6.28 -19.53
N GLN A 394 33.13 6.55 -18.24
CA GLN A 394 34.22 5.93 -17.47
C GLN A 394 34.08 4.40 -17.41
N LEU A 395 32.87 3.88 -17.19
CA LEU A 395 32.60 2.44 -17.20
C LEU A 395 32.84 1.81 -18.58
N ASN A 396 32.46 2.50 -19.66
CA ASN A 396 32.67 2.04 -21.04
C ASN A 396 34.15 2.12 -21.44
N ALA A 397 34.89 3.14 -21.00
CA ALA A 397 36.34 3.24 -21.19
C ALA A 397 37.08 2.10 -20.48
N ALA A 398 36.71 1.79 -19.23
CA ALA A 398 37.25 0.64 -18.48
C ALA A 398 36.92 -0.70 -19.17
N ARG A 399 35.79 -0.79 -19.88
CA ARG A 399 35.32 -2.00 -20.56
C ARG A 399 35.92 -2.19 -21.96
N ASN A 400 36.34 -1.12 -22.63
CA ASN A 400 37.03 -1.16 -23.92
C ASN A 400 38.57 -1.29 -23.79
N GLY A 401 39.10 -1.35 -22.56
CA GLY A 401 40.51 -1.66 -22.27
C GLY A 401 40.88 -3.16 -22.36
N GLY A 402 39.95 -4.02 -22.78
CA GLY A 402 40.17 -5.46 -23.00
C GLY A 402 39.79 -5.86 -24.43
N ASP A 403 40.59 -6.77 -25.02
CA ASP A 403 40.68 -7.07 -26.46
C ASP A 403 39.40 -7.17 -27.32
N SER A 404 39.57 -6.75 -28.58
CA SER A 404 38.54 -6.78 -29.63
C SER A 404 38.35 -8.16 -30.28
N VAL A 405 37.11 -8.64 -30.42
CA VAL A 405 36.72 -9.58 -31.49
C VAL A 405 35.35 -9.22 -32.11
N ARG A 406 35.24 -9.44 -33.43
CA ARG A 406 34.19 -8.98 -34.35
C ARG A 406 32.78 -9.57 -34.14
N GLY A 407 31.79 -8.68 -34.24
CA GLY A 407 30.61 -8.76 -35.13
C GLY A 407 29.88 -10.09 -35.37
N ARG A 408 28.62 -10.17 -34.89
CA ARG A 408 27.59 -11.08 -35.42
C ARG A 408 26.20 -10.40 -35.38
N SER A 409 25.31 -10.84 -36.27
CA SER A 409 23.94 -10.32 -36.48
C SER A 409 23.16 -10.11 -35.18
N VAL A 410 22.54 -8.92 -35.04
CA VAL A 410 21.80 -8.50 -33.84
C VAL A 410 20.39 -9.12 -33.82
N ARG A 411 20.32 -10.43 -33.56
CA ARG A 411 19.13 -11.01 -32.92
C ARG A 411 19.15 -10.60 -31.44
N PRO A 412 18.02 -10.15 -30.85
CA PRO A 412 17.98 -9.87 -29.43
C PRO A 412 18.42 -11.10 -28.61
N SER A 413 19.15 -10.85 -27.53
CA SER A 413 19.50 -11.89 -26.57
C SER A 413 18.23 -12.41 -25.89
N CYS A 414 18.27 -13.65 -25.40
CA CYS A 414 17.17 -14.20 -24.60
C CYS A 414 16.89 -13.35 -23.36
N ASP A 415 17.91 -12.64 -22.86
CA ASP A 415 17.79 -11.76 -21.70
C ASP A 415 17.11 -10.42 -22.08
N ALA A 416 17.27 -9.95 -23.33
CA ALA A 416 16.52 -8.79 -23.86
C ALA A 416 15.07 -9.14 -24.24
N GLU A 417 14.81 -10.38 -24.65
CA GLU A 417 13.44 -10.91 -24.80
C GLU A 417 12.77 -11.02 -23.42
N PHE A 418 13.44 -11.60 -22.43
CA PHE A 418 12.95 -11.74 -21.05
C PHE A 418 12.71 -10.40 -20.34
N ALA A 419 13.60 -9.42 -20.55
CA ALA A 419 13.42 -8.08 -20.02
C ALA A 419 12.17 -7.39 -20.58
N ARG A 420 11.81 -7.63 -21.86
CA ARG A 420 10.54 -7.17 -22.41
C ARG A 420 9.39 -7.84 -21.65
N SER A 421 9.22 -9.16 -21.76
CA SER A 421 8.12 -9.91 -21.12
C SER A 421 7.95 -9.62 -19.61
N LEU A 422 9.01 -9.32 -18.88
CA LEU A 422 8.89 -8.89 -17.48
C LEU A 422 8.24 -7.50 -17.29
N LYS A 423 8.61 -6.47 -18.07
CA LYS A 423 7.99 -5.15 -17.91
C LYS A 423 6.53 -5.16 -18.35
N VAL A 424 6.32 -5.87 -19.45
CA VAL A 424 5.04 -6.28 -20.00
C VAL A 424 4.10 -6.75 -18.87
N PHE A 425 4.52 -7.74 -18.09
CA PHE A 425 3.81 -8.15 -16.88
C PHE A 425 3.64 -7.04 -15.82
N TYR A 426 4.70 -6.26 -15.52
CA TYR A 426 4.65 -5.24 -14.46
C TYR A 426 3.73 -4.05 -14.74
N HIS A 427 3.50 -3.67 -16.00
CA HIS A 427 2.56 -2.61 -16.34
C HIS A 427 1.11 -3.10 -16.25
N SER A 428 0.81 -4.34 -16.69
CA SER A 428 -0.53 -4.92 -16.44
C SER A 428 -0.84 -5.01 -14.94
N MET A 429 0.15 -5.42 -14.13
CA MET A 429 0.06 -5.38 -12.66
C MET A 429 -0.17 -3.97 -12.08
N THR A 430 0.18 -2.91 -12.80
CA THR A 430 -0.10 -1.52 -12.39
C THR A 430 -1.56 -1.15 -12.62
N SER A 431 -2.17 -1.60 -13.72
CA SER A 431 -3.60 -1.48 -14.00
C SER A 431 -4.44 -2.31 -13.02
N ALA A 432 -4.08 -3.58 -12.80
CA ALA A 432 -4.71 -4.45 -11.80
C ALA A 432 -4.66 -3.84 -10.39
N ARG A 433 -3.52 -3.21 -10.03
CA ARG A 433 -3.36 -2.49 -8.75
C ARG A 433 -4.29 -1.27 -8.64
N ALA A 434 -4.59 -0.57 -9.74
CA ALA A 434 -5.53 0.55 -9.74
C ALA A 434 -6.98 0.07 -9.54
N GLN A 435 -7.39 -1.02 -10.20
CA GLN A 435 -8.70 -1.65 -9.99
C GLN A 435 -8.86 -2.15 -8.54
N LEU A 436 -7.85 -2.83 -7.98
CA LEU A 436 -7.87 -3.29 -6.60
C LEU A 436 -7.97 -2.12 -5.60
N GLN A 437 -7.42 -0.95 -5.92
CA GLN A 437 -7.60 0.26 -5.12
C GLN A 437 -9.01 0.86 -5.24
N ARG A 438 -9.68 0.73 -6.38
CA ARG A 438 -11.09 1.14 -6.55
C ARG A 438 -12.04 0.23 -5.76
N LEU A 439 -11.87 -1.09 -5.87
CA LEU A 439 -12.57 -2.09 -5.04
C LEU A 439 -12.42 -1.78 -3.54
N ARG A 440 -11.20 -1.46 -3.08
CA ARG A 440 -10.95 -1.12 -1.66
C ARG A 440 -11.49 0.23 -1.20
N ARG A 441 -11.87 1.13 -2.12
CA ARG A 441 -12.42 2.46 -1.81
C ARG A 441 -13.95 2.50 -1.92
N HIS A 442 -14.55 1.60 -2.69
CA HIS A 442 -16.01 1.47 -2.76
C HIS A 442 -16.59 0.94 -1.45
N ARG A 443 -17.68 1.57 -1.00
CA ARG A 443 -18.51 1.14 0.12
C ARG A 443 -19.99 1.39 -0.21
N PRO A 444 -20.92 0.59 0.34
CA PRO A 444 -22.34 0.87 0.16
C PRO A 444 -22.72 2.18 0.85
N SER A 445 -23.70 2.90 0.30
CA SER A 445 -24.23 4.12 0.93
C SER A 445 -24.97 3.76 2.23
N GLU A 446 -24.81 4.57 3.28
CA GLU A 446 -25.41 4.33 4.60
C GLU A 446 -26.95 4.43 4.59
N GLU A 447 -27.54 5.02 3.55
CA GLU A 447 -28.99 5.14 3.32
C GLU A 447 -29.54 4.07 2.34
N SER A 448 -28.78 2.99 2.04
CA SER A 448 -29.17 1.98 1.05
C SER A 448 -30.18 0.95 1.59
N ASP A 449 -31.35 0.86 0.96
CA ASP A 449 -32.28 -0.27 1.15
C ASP A 449 -31.66 -1.61 0.70
N LEU A 450 -32.28 -2.73 1.12
CA LEU A 450 -31.84 -4.10 0.80
C LEU A 450 -31.62 -4.35 -0.72
N LEU A 451 -32.40 -3.70 -1.59
CA LEU A 451 -32.24 -3.81 -3.04
C LEU A 451 -30.96 -3.09 -3.53
N GLY A 452 -30.65 -1.91 -2.98
CA GLY A 452 -29.42 -1.17 -3.28
C GLY A 452 -28.17 -1.89 -2.76
N LEU A 453 -28.24 -2.50 -1.58
CA LEU A 453 -27.18 -3.36 -1.06
C LEU A 453 -26.92 -4.58 -1.96
N ARG A 454 -27.97 -5.18 -2.52
CA ARG A 454 -27.83 -6.31 -3.46
C ARG A 454 -27.14 -5.90 -4.76
N LEU A 455 -27.57 -4.79 -5.37
CA LEU A 455 -26.94 -4.24 -6.58
C LEU A 455 -25.47 -3.86 -6.34
N PHE A 456 -25.15 -3.28 -5.18
CA PHE A 456 -23.76 -3.03 -4.77
C PHE A 456 -22.94 -4.32 -4.68
N VAL A 457 -23.47 -5.39 -4.09
CA VAL A 457 -22.79 -6.69 -4.00
C VAL A 457 -22.59 -7.31 -5.39
N ASP A 458 -23.58 -7.24 -6.27
CA ASP A 458 -23.48 -7.75 -7.64
C ASP A 458 -22.43 -6.98 -8.46
N GLU A 459 -22.33 -5.65 -8.29
CA GLU A 459 -21.32 -4.80 -8.91
C GLU A 459 -19.90 -5.05 -8.36
N GLN A 460 -19.74 -5.14 -7.04
CA GLN A 460 -18.45 -5.53 -6.44
C GLN A 460 -18.01 -6.93 -6.92
N SER A 461 -18.96 -7.86 -7.05
CA SER A 461 -18.70 -9.21 -7.57
C SER A 461 -18.27 -9.19 -9.03
N ARG A 462 -18.81 -8.28 -9.86
CA ARG A 462 -18.37 -8.07 -11.24
C ARG A 462 -16.95 -7.51 -11.29
N LEU A 463 -16.68 -6.42 -10.57
CA LEU A 463 -15.37 -5.79 -10.53
C LEU A 463 -14.27 -6.71 -9.97
N LEU A 464 -14.60 -7.64 -9.07
CA LEU A 464 -13.70 -8.69 -8.60
C LEU A 464 -13.40 -9.75 -9.67
N ARG A 465 -14.39 -10.14 -10.50
CA ARG A 465 -14.17 -11.04 -11.64
C ARG A 465 -13.30 -10.37 -12.71
N ASP A 466 -13.62 -9.13 -13.10
CA ASP A 466 -12.86 -8.35 -14.08
C ASP A 466 -11.37 -8.24 -13.67
N PHE A 467 -11.10 -7.96 -12.38
CA PHE A 467 -9.75 -7.94 -11.81
C PHE A 467 -9.05 -9.30 -11.85
N SER A 468 -9.78 -10.38 -11.53
CA SER A 468 -9.26 -11.75 -11.54
C SER A 468 -8.87 -12.21 -12.94
N GLU A 469 -9.70 -11.93 -13.94
CA GLU A 469 -9.43 -12.26 -15.34
C GLU A 469 -8.21 -11.50 -15.87
N GLN A 470 -8.12 -10.20 -15.60
CA GLN A 470 -6.95 -9.40 -16.00
C GLN A 470 -5.66 -9.91 -15.36
N LEU A 471 -5.69 -10.24 -14.06
CA LEU A 471 -4.53 -10.79 -13.35
C LEU A 471 -4.10 -12.13 -13.95
N GLU A 472 -5.05 -13.02 -14.24
CA GLU A 472 -4.77 -14.34 -14.80
C GLU A 472 -4.20 -14.25 -16.23
N GLN A 473 -4.79 -13.42 -17.09
CA GLN A 473 -4.32 -13.23 -18.46
C GLN A 473 -2.86 -12.74 -18.50
N SER A 474 -2.51 -11.84 -17.58
CA SER A 474 -1.15 -11.30 -17.43
C SER A 474 -0.14 -12.39 -17.00
N VAL A 475 -0.48 -13.17 -15.98
CA VAL A 475 0.36 -14.29 -15.52
C VAL A 475 0.50 -15.38 -16.58
N SER A 476 -0.57 -15.67 -17.33
CA SER A 476 -0.57 -16.65 -18.42
C SER A 476 0.35 -16.24 -19.56
N THR A 477 0.31 -14.97 -19.96
CA THR A 477 1.10 -14.45 -21.09
C THR A 477 2.59 -14.45 -20.76
N LEU A 478 2.99 -13.86 -19.62
CA LEU A 478 4.36 -13.97 -19.11
C LEU A 478 4.85 -15.43 -19.03
N LYS A 479 4.02 -16.36 -18.58
CA LYS A 479 4.40 -17.79 -18.47
C LYS A 479 4.65 -18.42 -19.84
N GLN A 480 3.86 -18.08 -20.86
CA GLN A 480 4.03 -18.55 -22.23
C GLN A 480 5.31 -17.98 -22.86
N ASP A 481 5.54 -16.68 -22.68
CA ASP A 481 6.75 -15.97 -23.12
C ASP A 481 8.03 -16.56 -22.52
N VAL A 482 8.07 -16.69 -21.20
CA VAL A 482 9.23 -17.25 -20.51
C VAL A 482 9.48 -18.70 -20.95
N ALA A 483 8.42 -19.49 -21.17
CA ALA A 483 8.58 -20.83 -21.73
C ALA A 483 9.15 -20.81 -23.16
N ALA A 484 8.70 -19.89 -24.02
CA ALA A 484 9.21 -19.74 -25.39
C ALA A 484 10.67 -19.25 -25.43
N ILE A 485 11.05 -18.35 -24.52
CA ILE A 485 12.42 -17.84 -24.36
C ILE A 485 13.34 -18.95 -23.82
N VAL A 486 12.90 -19.74 -22.84
CA VAL A 486 13.66 -20.86 -22.28
C VAL A 486 13.87 -21.97 -23.32
N ARG A 487 12.85 -22.32 -24.13
CA ARG A 487 13.02 -23.26 -25.25
C ARG A 487 14.08 -22.75 -26.23
N ARG A 488 13.96 -21.51 -26.72
CA ARG A 488 14.95 -20.87 -27.60
C ARG A 488 16.35 -20.80 -26.99
N LYS A 489 16.48 -20.55 -25.68
CA LYS A 489 17.77 -20.53 -24.97
C LYS A 489 18.40 -21.93 -24.92
N ARG A 490 17.59 -22.98 -24.72
CA ARG A 490 18.04 -24.39 -24.71
C ARG A 490 18.43 -24.89 -26.10
N GLU A 491 17.68 -24.52 -27.12
CA GLU A 491 18.01 -24.78 -28.53
C GLU A 491 19.33 -24.10 -28.93
N ARG A 492 19.55 -22.83 -28.53
CA ARG A 492 20.79 -22.08 -28.80
C ARG A 492 22.00 -22.59 -28.01
N SER A 493 21.82 -23.28 -26.88
CA SER A 493 22.93 -23.80 -26.06
C SER A 493 23.37 -25.23 -26.43
N GLY A 494 22.70 -25.88 -27.39
CA GLY A 494 23.10 -27.20 -27.91
C GLY A 494 22.96 -28.37 -26.92
N ILE A 495 22.24 -28.20 -25.82
CA ILE A 495 22.10 -29.21 -24.76
C ILE A 495 20.97 -30.19 -25.11
N TRP A 496 21.20 -30.98 -26.17
CA TRP A 496 20.54 -32.25 -26.46
C TRP A 496 21.61 -33.35 -26.59
N SER A 497 21.81 -34.08 -25.50
CA SER A 497 22.42 -35.41 -25.41
C SER A 497 21.80 -36.07 -24.17
#